data_AF-A0A3N5NJY0-F1
#
_entry.id   AF-A0A3N5NJY0-F1
#
_cell.length_a   1.000
_cell.length_b   1.000
_cell.length_c   1.000
_cell.angle_alpha   90.00
_cell.angle_beta   90.00
_cell.angle_gamma   90.00
#
_symmetry.space_group_name_H-M   'P 1'
#
loop_
_entity.id
_entity.type
_entity.pdbx_description
1 polymer ?
#
loop_
_entity_poly.entity_id
_entity_poly.type
_entity_poly.pdbx_seq_one_letter_code
_entity_poly.pdbx_strand_id
1 'polypeptide(L)'
;MLGDLGQHEQAVAELRRAVQNGAADQLLYFAHLFLARNHEALGNYDEARAELERAAALFPQAQTPRLALSHIARRTGNRAAAQRELQLLATMPAGERQREDPWWNYYDLR
;
A
#
# COMPACT_ATOMS: atom_id res chain seq x y z
N MET A 1 -0.31 21.12 6.00
CA MET A 1 -0.46 22.46 5.38
C MET A 1 -1.40 22.33 4.18
N LEU A 2 -2.03 23.41 3.68
CA LEU A 2 -2.88 23.30 2.47
C LEU A 2 -2.10 22.83 1.23
N GLY A 3 -0.80 23.13 1.15
CA GLY A 3 0.06 22.71 0.04
C GLY A 3 0.21 21.20 -0.07
N ASP A 4 0.39 20.51 1.06
CA ASP A 4 0.55 19.06 1.09
C ASP A 4 -0.72 18.34 0.58
N LEU A 5 -1.90 18.85 0.97
CA LEU A 5 -3.20 18.31 0.55
C LEU A 5 -3.38 18.37 -0.97
N GLY A 6 -3.08 19.53 -1.59
CA GLY A 6 -3.17 19.69 -3.04
C GLY A 6 -2.16 18.84 -3.82
N GLN A 7 -0.98 18.60 -3.23
CA GLN A 7 0.02 17.69 -3.81
C GLN A 7 -0.42 16.23 -3.73
N HIS A 8 -1.08 15.84 -2.63
CA HIS A 8 -1.63 14.49 -2.47
C HIS A 8 -2.73 14.20 -3.50
N GLU A 9 -3.62 15.15 -3.76
CA GLU A 9 -4.69 15.02 -4.77
C GLU A 9 -4.14 14.93 -6.20
N GLN A 10 -3.15 15.75 -6.55
CA GLN A 10 -2.48 15.69 -7.85
C GLN A 10 -1.72 14.38 -8.05
N ALA A 11 -1.00 13.92 -7.03
CA ALA A 11 -0.31 12.64 -7.06
C ALA A 11 -1.30 11.48 -7.30
N VAL A 12 -2.48 11.53 -6.67
CA VAL A 12 -3.54 10.54 -6.88
C VAL A 12 -4.02 10.52 -8.34
N ALA A 13 -4.23 11.69 -8.94
CA ALA A 13 -4.69 11.79 -10.32
C ALA A 13 -3.66 11.24 -11.34
N GLU A 14 -2.39 11.59 -11.18
CA GLU A 14 -1.31 11.15 -12.08
C GLU A 14 -1.05 9.64 -11.97
N LEU A 15 -1.06 9.10 -10.75
CA LEU A 15 -0.88 7.66 -10.53
C LEU A 15 -2.04 6.84 -11.13
N ARG A 16 -3.29 7.32 -11.03
CA ARG A 16 -4.44 6.66 -11.67
C ARG A 16 -4.33 6.60 -13.19
N ARG A 17 -3.80 7.65 -13.83
CA ARG A 17 -3.56 7.66 -15.28
C ARG A 17 -2.49 6.64 -15.69
N ALA A 18 -1.42 6.53 -14.91
CA ALA A 18 -0.38 5.53 -15.16
C ALA A 18 -0.92 4.10 -15.08
N VAL A 19 -1.79 3.82 -14.10
CA VAL A 19 -2.47 2.52 -13.93
C VAL A 19 -3.34 2.17 -15.15
N GLN A 20 -4.10 3.13 -15.67
CA GLN A 20 -5.02 2.92 -16.80
C GLN A 20 -4.33 2.56 -18.13
N ASN A 21 -3.04 2.86 -18.27
CA ASN A 21 -2.29 2.65 -19.51
C ASN A 21 -1.58 1.28 -19.60
N GLY A 22 -1.94 0.31 -18.74
CA GLY A 22 -1.37 -1.05 -18.80
C GLY A 22 0.06 -1.12 -18.26
N ALA A 23 0.31 -0.41 -17.16
CA ALA A 23 1.57 -0.47 -16.42
C ALA A 23 1.88 -1.90 -15.94
N ALA A 24 3.17 -2.26 -15.88
CA ALA A 24 3.62 -3.53 -15.30
C ALA A 24 3.14 -3.67 -13.84
N ASP A 25 2.89 -4.90 -13.38
CA ASP A 25 2.35 -5.19 -12.04
C ASP A 25 3.12 -4.48 -10.92
N GLN A 26 4.44 -4.40 -11.03
CA GLN A 26 5.30 -3.69 -10.06
C GLN A 26 5.01 -2.18 -10.01
N LEU A 27 4.76 -1.54 -11.16
CA LEU A 27 4.40 -0.13 -11.20
C LEU A 27 2.98 0.11 -10.67
N LEU A 28 2.05 -0.80 -10.99
CA LEU A 28 0.70 -0.79 -10.41
C LEU A 28 0.74 -0.94 -8.89
N TYR A 29 1.58 -1.84 -8.39
CA TYR A 29 1.80 -2.04 -6.96
C TYR A 29 2.29 -0.76 -6.28
N PHE A 30 3.30 -0.10 -6.82
CA PHE A 30 3.76 1.18 -6.29
C PHE A 30 2.68 2.26 -6.35
N ALA A 31 1.94 2.35 -7.45
CA ALA A 31 0.84 3.30 -7.58
C ALA A 31 -0.20 3.10 -6.48
N HIS A 32 -0.63 1.86 -6.23
CA HIS A 32 -1.57 1.55 -5.16
C HIS A 32 -1.02 1.86 -3.76
N LEU A 33 0.26 1.57 -3.48
CA LEU A 33 0.88 1.95 -2.20
C LEU A 33 0.92 3.47 -2.00
N PHE A 34 1.28 4.23 -3.03
CA PHE A 34 1.30 5.69 -2.95
C PHE A 34 -0.12 6.26 -2.82
N LEU A 35 -1.09 5.77 -3.59
CA LEU A 35 -2.49 6.16 -3.47
C LEU A 35 -3.01 5.93 -2.05
N ALA A 36 -2.71 4.77 -1.45
CA ALA A 36 -3.09 4.48 -0.08
C ALA A 36 -2.54 5.49 0.92
N ARG A 37 -1.24 5.84 0.81
CA ARG A 37 -0.60 6.83 1.69
C ARG A 37 -1.21 8.23 1.54
N ASN A 38 -1.54 8.63 0.32
CA ASN A 38 -2.21 9.90 0.07
C ASN A 38 -3.62 9.90 0.68
N HIS A 39 -4.40 8.85 0.47
CA HIS A 39 -5.72 8.69 1.09
C HIS A 39 -5.65 8.68 2.62
N GLU A 40 -4.65 8.01 3.20
CA GLU A 40 -4.43 8.04 4.65
C GLU A 40 -4.13 9.45 5.17
N ALA A 41 -3.27 10.21 4.48
CA ALA A 41 -2.94 11.59 4.84
C ALA A 41 -4.17 12.52 4.77
N LEU A 42 -5.10 12.23 3.87
CA LEU A 42 -6.39 12.92 3.73
C LEU A 42 -7.44 12.45 4.75
N GLY A 43 -7.18 11.36 5.51
CA GLY A 43 -8.14 10.75 6.43
C GLY A 43 -9.16 9.81 5.76
N ASN A 44 -8.98 9.53 4.47
CA ASN A 44 -9.84 8.65 3.66
C ASN A 44 -9.43 7.19 3.87
N TYR A 45 -9.70 6.66 5.06
CA TYR A 45 -9.18 5.36 5.49
C TYR A 45 -9.77 4.17 4.71
N ASP A 46 -11.02 4.26 4.23
CA ASP A 46 -11.65 3.19 3.45
C ASP A 46 -11.03 3.08 2.06
N GLU A 47 -10.76 4.22 1.41
CA GLU A 47 -10.03 4.29 0.14
C GLU A 47 -8.59 3.83 0.32
N ALA A 48 -7.92 4.26 1.40
CA ALA A 48 -6.57 3.81 1.71
C ALA A 48 -6.51 2.28 1.85
N ARG A 49 -7.46 1.67 2.57
CA ARG A 49 -7.58 0.21 2.67
C ARG A 49 -7.78 -0.42 1.30
N ALA A 50 -8.70 0.07 0.49
CA ALA A 50 -9.01 -0.51 -0.82
C ALA A 50 -7.79 -0.50 -1.76
N GLU A 51 -6.98 0.56 -1.75
CA GLU A 51 -5.75 0.60 -2.54
C GLU A 51 -4.70 -0.41 -2.03
N LEU A 52 -4.55 -0.56 -0.71
CA LEU A 52 -3.64 -1.56 -0.14
C LEU A 52 -4.07 -3.00 -0.44
N GLU A 53 -5.38 -3.28 -0.47
CA GLU A 53 -5.91 -4.59 -0.87
C GLU A 53 -5.57 -4.91 -2.34
N ARG A 54 -5.63 -3.91 -3.23
CA ARG A 54 -5.19 -4.08 -4.64
C ARG A 54 -3.69 -4.33 -4.74
N ALA A 55 -2.87 -3.61 -3.96
CA ALA A 55 -1.43 -3.86 -3.89
C ALA A 55 -1.13 -5.29 -3.38
N ALA A 56 -1.83 -5.74 -2.34
CA ALA A 56 -1.69 -7.10 -1.81
C ALA A 56 -2.16 -8.17 -2.80
N ALA A 57 -3.14 -7.88 -3.66
CA ALA A 57 -3.58 -8.80 -4.71
C ALA A 57 -2.54 -8.96 -5.83
N LEU A 58 -1.82 -7.90 -6.18
CA LEU A 58 -0.74 -7.95 -7.17
C LEU A 58 0.49 -8.73 -6.68
N PHE A 59 0.87 -8.52 -5.41
CA PHE A 59 1.98 -9.23 -4.77
C PHE A 59 1.53 -9.88 -3.46
N PRO A 60 0.94 -11.08 -3.53
CA PRO A 60 0.38 -11.77 -2.36
C PRO A 60 1.40 -12.16 -1.30
N GLN A 61 2.71 -12.07 -1.52
CA GLN A 61 3.70 -12.33 -0.47
C GLN A 61 4.42 -11.06 -0.01
N ALA A 62 4.08 -9.90 -0.59
CA ALA A 62 4.64 -8.63 -0.18
C ALA A 62 4.19 -8.27 1.24
N GLN A 63 5.14 -7.83 2.06
CA GLN A 63 4.88 -7.48 3.45
C GLN A 63 4.34 -6.05 3.60
N THR A 64 4.78 -5.14 2.73
CA THR A 64 4.44 -3.71 2.79
C THR A 64 2.93 -3.44 2.82
N PRO A 65 2.10 -3.97 1.90
CA PRO A 65 0.67 -3.69 1.95
C PRO A 65 -0.02 -4.26 3.18
N ARG A 66 0.42 -5.42 3.69
CA ARG A 66 -0.15 -6.02 4.91
C ARG A 66 0.17 -5.22 6.16
N LEU A 67 1.41 -4.75 6.30
CA LEU A 67 1.80 -3.87 7.40
C LEU A 67 1.00 -2.57 7.38
N ALA A 68 0.81 -2.00 6.18
CA ALA A 68 -0.01 -0.81 6.00
C ALA A 68 -1.50 -1.09 6.31
N LEU A 69 -2.06 -2.23 5.90
CA LEU A 69 -3.44 -2.62 6.24
C LEU A 69 -3.62 -2.76 7.75
N SER A 70 -2.65 -3.37 8.43
CA SER A 70 -2.64 -3.45 9.89
C SER A 70 -2.62 -2.06 10.54
N HIS A 71 -1.82 -1.14 9.99
CA HIS A 71 -1.76 0.24 10.45
C HIS A 71 -3.11 0.95 10.29
N ILE A 72 -3.71 0.89 9.10
CA ILE A 72 -5.02 1.50 8.81
C ILE A 72 -6.09 0.93 9.73
N ALA A 73 -6.13 -0.40 9.90
CA ALA A 73 -7.07 -1.06 10.79
C ALA A 73 -6.92 -0.60 12.25
N ARG A 74 -5.68 -0.40 12.73
CA ARG A 74 -5.45 0.15 14.07
C ARG A 74 -5.92 1.60 14.19
N ARG A 75 -5.70 2.42 13.16
CA ARG A 75 -6.12 3.83 13.10
C ARG A 75 -7.64 4.00 13.13
N THR A 76 -8.37 3.08 12.53
CA THR A 76 -9.85 3.05 12.52
C THR A 76 -10.47 2.28 13.68
N GLY A 77 -9.65 1.80 14.63
CA GLY A 77 -10.13 1.06 15.82
C GLY A 77 -10.47 -0.41 15.57
N ASN A 78 -10.26 -0.93 14.37
CA ASN A 78 -10.49 -2.33 14.02
C ASN A 78 -9.30 -3.21 14.41
N ARG A 79 -9.16 -3.48 15.72
CA ARG A 79 -8.08 -4.33 16.26
C ARG A 79 -8.07 -5.74 15.69
N ALA A 80 -9.24 -6.32 15.42
CA ALA A 80 -9.35 -7.67 14.87
C ALA A 80 -8.75 -7.76 13.46
N ALA A 81 -9.05 -6.79 12.59
CA ALA A 81 -8.42 -6.71 11.28
C ALA A 81 -6.91 -6.45 11.38
N ALA A 82 -6.48 -5.56 12.28
CA ALA A 82 -5.06 -5.29 12.49
C ALA A 82 -4.28 -6.56 12.88
N GLN A 83 -4.85 -7.37 13.78
CA GLN A 83 -4.25 -8.63 14.22
C GLN A 83 -4.23 -9.67 13.09
N ARG A 84 -5.29 -9.76 12.28
CA ARG A 84 -5.36 -10.68 11.14
C ARG A 84 -4.20 -10.43 10.17
N GLU A 85 -3.96 -9.18 9.78
CA GLU A 85 -2.89 -8.85 8.84
C GLU A 85 -1.50 -9.22 9.39
N LEU A 86 -1.27 -9.00 10.68
CA LEU A 86 -0.02 -9.39 11.34
C LEU A 86 0.14 -10.92 11.44
N GLN A 87 -0.95 -11.65 11.66
CA GLN A 87 -0.93 -13.10 11.67
C GLN A 87 -0.60 -13.66 10.29
N LEU A 88 -1.21 -13.12 9.22
CA LEU A 88 -0.88 -13.49 7.85
C LEU A 88 0.60 -13.27 7.55
N LEU A 89 1.16 -12.12 7.97
CA LEU A 89 2.60 -11.85 7.86
C LEU A 89 3.46 -12.85 8.62
N ALA A 90 3.06 -13.24 9.83
CA ALA A 90 3.81 -14.17 10.66
C ALA A 90 3.83 -15.59 10.11
N THR A 91 2.80 -15.98 9.33
CA THR A 91 2.75 -17.29 8.67
C THR A 91 3.64 -17.39 7.43
N MET A 92 4.18 -16.26 6.94
CA MET A 92 5.03 -16.23 5.74
C MET A 92 6.49 -16.56 6.07
N PRO A 93 7.13 -17.46 5.31
CA PRO A 93 8.57 -17.69 5.37
C PRO A 93 9.38 -16.38 5.34
N ALA A 94 10.37 -16.26 6.22
CA ALA A 94 11.11 -15.01 6.39
C ALA A 94 11.81 -14.52 5.12
N GLY A 95 12.29 -15.44 4.26
CA GLY A 95 12.94 -15.10 3.00
C GLY A 95 11.97 -14.65 1.90
N GLU A 96 10.73 -15.11 1.93
CA GLU A 96 9.71 -14.76 0.94
C GLU A 96 9.24 -13.31 1.10
N ARG A 97 9.07 -12.87 2.36
CA ARG A 97 8.68 -11.49 2.70
C ARG A 97 9.58 -10.42 2.07
N GLN A 98 10.88 -10.71 1.92
CA GLN A 98 11.86 -9.79 1.34
C GLN A 98 12.01 -9.97 -0.17
N ARG A 99 12.00 -11.20 -0.68
CA ARG A 99 12.21 -11.48 -2.10
C ARG A 99 11.07 -11.03 -3.00
N GLU A 100 9.83 -11.05 -2.50
CA GLU A 100 8.65 -10.81 -3.32
C GLU A 100 7.99 -9.46 -3.05
N ASP A 101 8.60 -8.60 -2.23
CA ASP A 101 8.09 -7.25 -1.98
C ASP A 101 8.86 -6.23 -2.84
N PRO A 102 8.26 -5.71 -3.94
CA PRO A 102 8.95 -4.78 -4.83
C PRO A 102 9.40 -3.48 -4.16
N TRP A 103 8.81 -3.13 -3.01
CA TRP A 103 9.15 -1.94 -2.25
C TRP A 103 10.61 -1.95 -1.78
N TRP A 104 11.18 -3.11 -1.51
CA TRP A 104 12.55 -3.22 -0.99
C TRP A 104 13.58 -2.91 -2.08
N ASN A 105 13.36 -3.44 -3.29
CA ASN A 105 14.19 -3.12 -4.46
C ASN A 105 14.14 -1.63 -4.83
N TYR A 106 13.03 -0.93 -4.55
CA TYR A 106 12.93 0.51 -4.82
C TYR A 106 13.92 1.33 -3.97
N TYR A 107 14.21 0.92 -2.73
CA TYR A 107 15.15 1.63 -1.85
C TYR A 107 16.60 1.15 -1.98
N ASP A 108 16.83 -0.08 -2.45
CA ASP A 108 18.18 -0.61 -2.68
C ASP A 108 18.87 0.00 -3.93
N LEU A 109 18.13 0.69 -4.79
CA LEU A 109 18.64 1.35 -6.02
C LEU A 109 19.24 2.75 -5.77
N ARG A 110 19.64 3.10 -4.54
CA ARG A 110 20.13 4.45 -4.19
C ARG A 110 21.62 4.50 -3.91
#